data_AF-A0A0K6FFB2-F1
#
_entry.id   AF-A0A0K6FFB2-F1
#
_cell.length_a   1.000
_cell.length_b   1.000
_cell.length_c   1.000
_cell.angle_alpha   90.00
_cell.angle_beta   90.00
_cell.angle_gamma   90.00
#
_symmetry.space_group_name_H-M   'P 1'
#
loop_
_entity.id
_entity.type
_entity.pdbx_description
1 polymer ?
#
loop_
_entity_poly.entity_id
_entity_poly.type
_entity_poly.pdbx_seq_one_letter_code
_entity_poly.pdbx_strand_id
1 'polypeptide(L)'
;MPWQPLRRCTEPGCNKRVKSGKCEEHRRAVWRAEDARRGHRRARGYSRQWDKYRALYLSKNPLCVRCLAKGIYTPALVVDHIIPINGGGDVLFWPEWNHQALCQTCHNRKTTREDPATKANRKAGMYREQEERAAHRNDWMYGDDD
;
A
#
# COMPACT_ATOMS: atom_id res chain seq x y z
N MET A 1 23.27 -30.30 17.52
CA MET A 1 21.87 -29.86 17.39
C MET A 1 21.01 -31.08 17.13
N PRO A 2 19.87 -31.28 17.81
CA PRO A 2 19.00 -32.43 17.55
C PRO A 2 18.45 -32.35 16.12
N TRP A 3 18.57 -33.44 15.36
CA TRP A 3 18.11 -33.52 13.98
C TRP A 3 16.58 -33.54 13.93
N GLN A 4 15.97 -32.59 13.22
CA GLN A 4 14.53 -32.53 13.08
C GLN A 4 14.07 -33.39 11.90
N PRO A 5 13.20 -34.40 12.13
CA PRO A 5 12.67 -35.20 11.04
C PRO A 5 11.76 -34.38 10.13
N LEU A 6 11.81 -34.67 8.82
CA LEU A 6 10.95 -34.01 7.85
C LEU A 6 9.47 -34.35 8.11
N ARG A 7 8.64 -33.32 8.16
CA ARG A 7 7.19 -33.43 8.39
C ARG A 7 6.44 -33.45 7.06
N ARG A 8 5.18 -33.93 7.08
CA ARG A 8 4.30 -33.79 5.91
C ARG A 8 3.99 -32.32 5.66
N CYS A 9 3.81 -31.99 4.39
CA CYS A 9 3.27 -30.71 3.94
C CYS A 9 1.94 -30.42 4.67
N THR A 10 1.73 -29.18 5.09
CA THR A 10 0.51 -28.74 5.81
C THR A 10 -0.74 -28.68 4.92
N GLU A 11 -0.59 -28.78 3.60
CA GLU A 11 -1.73 -28.83 2.66
C GLU A 11 -2.52 -30.15 2.83
N PRO A 12 -3.85 -30.10 3.01
CA PRO A 12 -4.68 -31.30 3.12
C PRO A 12 -4.46 -32.26 1.94
N GLY A 13 -4.22 -33.54 2.24
CA GLY A 13 -3.99 -34.57 1.20
C GLY A 13 -2.58 -34.59 0.60
N CYS A 14 -1.69 -33.66 0.94
CA CYS A 14 -0.31 -33.68 0.43
C CYS A 14 0.61 -34.58 1.26
N ASN A 15 1.29 -35.52 0.61
CA ASN A 15 2.22 -36.45 1.25
C ASN A 15 3.71 -36.04 1.17
N LYS A 16 4.04 -34.91 0.52
CA LYS A 16 5.43 -34.44 0.37
C LYS A 16 6.06 -34.11 1.73
N ARG A 17 7.33 -34.49 1.92
CA ARG A 17 8.10 -34.25 3.14
C ARG A 17 8.86 -32.92 3.07
N VAL A 18 8.75 -32.10 4.10
CA VAL A 18 9.35 -30.76 4.20
C VAL A 18 9.95 -30.51 5.58
N LYS A 19 10.88 -29.55 5.68
CA LYS A 19 11.42 -29.11 6.98
C LYS A 19 10.34 -28.42 7.83
N SER A 20 9.50 -27.59 7.20
CA SER A 20 8.33 -26.95 7.82
C SER A 20 7.33 -26.44 6.76
N GLY A 21 6.06 -26.36 7.14
CA GLY A 21 4.99 -25.69 6.37
C GLY A 21 4.53 -26.40 5.09
N LYS A 22 4.24 -25.60 4.06
CA LYS A 22 3.82 -26.09 2.73
C LYS A 22 5.02 -26.49 1.86
N CYS A 23 4.87 -27.48 0.99
CA CYS A 23 5.87 -27.83 -0.02
C CYS A 23 6.03 -26.71 -1.06
N GLU A 24 7.11 -26.75 -1.85
CA GLU A 24 7.40 -25.68 -2.81
C GLU A 24 6.26 -25.43 -3.81
N GLU A 25 5.62 -26.49 -4.28
CA GLU A 25 4.47 -26.41 -5.18
C GLU A 25 3.28 -25.68 -4.54
N HIS A 26 2.91 -26.05 -3.32
CA HIS A 26 1.82 -25.39 -2.60
C HIS A 26 2.19 -23.97 -2.14
N ARG A 27 3.46 -23.68 -1.87
CA ARG A 27 3.94 -22.30 -1.66
C ARG A 27 3.77 -21.46 -2.93
N ARG A 28 4.17 -21.99 -4.09
CA ARG A 28 3.97 -21.34 -5.39
C ARG A 28 2.48 -21.16 -5.71
N ALA A 29 1.62 -22.11 -5.36
CA ALA A 29 0.18 -21.99 -5.54
C ALA A 29 -0.42 -20.86 -4.69
N VAL A 30 -0.04 -20.77 -3.40
CA VAL A 30 -0.43 -19.65 -2.52
C VAL A 30 0.08 -18.33 -3.08
N TRP A 31 1.36 -18.24 -3.46
CA TRP A 31 1.91 -17.02 -4.06
C TRP A 31 1.20 -16.62 -5.35
N ARG A 32 0.91 -17.57 -6.24
CA ARG A 32 0.12 -17.30 -7.46
C ARG A 32 -1.28 -16.79 -7.14
N ALA A 33 -1.96 -17.37 -6.15
CA ALA A 33 -3.28 -16.91 -5.73
C ALA A 33 -3.23 -15.50 -5.10
N GLU A 34 -2.21 -15.21 -4.29
CA GLU A 34 -2.00 -13.89 -3.70
C GLU A 34 -1.66 -12.83 -4.75
N ASP A 35 -0.80 -13.15 -5.72
CA ASP A 35 -0.44 -12.27 -6.83
C ASP A 35 -1.62 -12.03 -7.76
N ALA A 36 -2.41 -13.08 -8.07
CA ALA A 36 -3.64 -12.94 -8.83
C ALA A 36 -4.65 -12.03 -8.13
N ARG A 37 -4.82 -12.18 -6.80
CA ARG A 37 -5.68 -11.31 -5.99
C ARG A 37 -5.16 -9.87 -5.90
N ARG A 38 -3.84 -9.67 -5.83
CA ARG A 38 -3.22 -8.32 -5.80
C ARG A 38 -3.27 -7.62 -7.15
N GLY A 39 -3.32 -8.37 -8.25
CA GLY A 39 -3.23 -7.83 -9.61
C GLY A 39 -1.85 -7.26 -9.93
N HIS A 40 -1.65 -6.91 -11.20
CA HIS A 40 -0.39 -6.33 -11.67
C HIS A 40 -0.23 -4.87 -11.20
N ARG A 41 1.02 -4.38 -11.07
CA ARG A 41 1.35 -3.03 -10.56
C ARG A 41 0.55 -1.92 -11.26
N ARG A 42 0.33 -2.04 -12.58
CA ARG A 42 -0.46 -1.08 -13.36
C ARG A 42 -1.98 -1.14 -13.10
N ALA A 43 -2.54 -2.32 -12.77
CA ALA A 43 -3.94 -2.46 -12.36
C ALA A 43 -4.21 -1.77 -11.01
N ARG A 44 -3.17 -1.57 -10.19
CA ARG A 44 -3.26 -0.86 -8.92
C ARG A 44 -3.12 0.67 -9.03
N GLY A 45 -3.17 1.25 -10.23
CA GLY A 45 -3.13 2.71 -10.46
C GLY A 45 -1.75 3.33 -10.59
N TYR A 46 -0.68 2.54 -10.42
CA TYR A 46 0.70 2.99 -10.64
C TYR A 46 0.98 3.07 -12.15
N SER A 47 0.40 4.08 -12.78
CA SER A 47 0.55 4.40 -14.20
C SER A 47 1.79 5.29 -14.44
N ARG A 48 2.14 5.54 -15.71
CA ARG A 48 3.19 6.52 -16.07
C ARG A 48 2.91 7.91 -15.49
N GLN A 49 1.63 8.26 -15.32
CA GLN A 49 1.20 9.52 -14.71
C GLN A 49 1.60 9.57 -13.23
N TRP A 50 1.43 8.46 -12.50
CA TRP A 50 1.89 8.36 -11.12
C TRP A 50 3.41 8.49 -11.01
N ASP A 51 4.19 7.84 -11.89
CA ASP A 51 5.66 7.95 -11.86
C ASP A 51 6.12 9.40 -12.06
N LYS A 52 5.49 10.13 -13.00
CA LYS A 52 5.75 11.56 -13.23
C LYS A 52 5.36 12.40 -12.01
N TYR A 53 4.17 12.17 -11.45
CA TYR A 53 3.69 12.85 -10.25
C TYR A 53 4.62 12.61 -9.06
N ARG A 54 5.01 11.35 -8.82
CA ARG A 54 5.90 10.95 -7.73
C ARG A 54 7.24 11.67 -7.80
N ALA A 55 7.84 11.73 -8.99
CA ALA A 55 9.12 12.42 -9.18
C ALA A 55 9.01 13.92 -8.83
N LEU A 56 7.96 14.58 -9.32
CA LEU A 56 7.70 16.00 -9.03
C LEU A 56 7.37 16.25 -7.54
N TYR A 57 6.59 15.37 -6.93
CA TYR A 57 6.21 15.50 -5.53
C TYR A 57 7.43 15.35 -4.61
N LEU A 58 8.30 14.37 -4.88
CA LEU A 58 9.53 14.17 -4.11
C LEU A 58 10.57 15.26 -4.36
N SER A 59 10.61 15.88 -5.54
CA SER A 59 11.49 17.04 -5.75
C SER A 59 11.06 18.25 -4.94
N LYS A 60 9.74 18.45 -4.76
CA LYS A 60 9.18 19.51 -3.90
C LYS A 60 9.25 19.17 -2.40
N ASN A 61 9.16 17.89 -2.06
CA ASN A 61 9.15 17.38 -0.70
C ASN A 61 10.34 16.41 -0.48
N PRO A 62 11.59 16.92 -0.47
CA PRO A 62 12.79 16.08 -0.47
C PRO A 62 13.03 15.37 0.86
N LEU A 63 12.39 15.80 1.96
CA LEU A 63 12.61 15.26 3.30
C LEU A 63 11.39 14.49 3.81
N CYS A 64 11.67 13.46 4.62
CA CYS A 64 10.64 12.70 5.31
C CYS A 64 9.93 13.58 6.33
N VAL A 65 8.63 13.79 6.15
CA VAL A 65 7.83 14.70 7.01
C VAL A 65 7.85 14.27 8.47
N ARG A 66 7.89 12.96 8.74
CA ARG A 66 7.94 12.40 10.11
C ARG A 66 9.30 12.51 10.78
N CYS A 67 10.37 12.48 9.99
CA CYS A 67 11.72 12.72 10.51
C CYS A 67 11.93 14.21 10.75
N LEU A 68 11.47 15.06 9.82
CA LEU A 68 11.57 16.51 9.92
C LEU A 68 10.83 17.04 11.15
N ALA A 69 9.64 16.51 11.46
CA ALA A 69 8.91 16.83 12.69
C ALA A 69 9.69 16.53 13.99
N LYS A 70 10.76 15.74 13.91
CA LYS A 70 11.66 15.41 15.02
C LYS A 70 13.02 16.12 14.93
N GLY A 71 13.18 17.06 13.99
CA GLY A 71 14.44 17.73 13.71
C GLY A 71 15.47 16.86 12.97
N ILE A 72 15.06 15.71 12.41
CA ILE A 72 15.94 14.78 11.71
C ILE A 72 15.77 14.96 10.19
N TYR A 73 16.85 15.31 9.50
CA TYR A 73 16.86 15.55 8.06
C TYR A 73 17.16 14.25 7.30
N THR A 74 16.12 13.44 7.07
CA THR A 74 16.22 12.20 6.29
C THR A 74 15.55 12.38 4.93
N PRO A 75 16.18 11.96 3.81
CA PRO A 75 15.56 12.05 2.49
C PRO A 75 14.28 11.21 2.41
N ALA A 76 13.26 11.76 1.74
CA ALA A 76 12.06 11.03 1.39
C ALA A 76 12.31 10.16 0.16
N LEU A 77 11.84 8.91 0.21
CA LEU A 77 11.99 7.95 -0.88
C LEU A 77 10.64 7.46 -1.40
N VAL A 78 9.57 7.67 -0.64
CA VAL A 78 8.23 7.16 -0.93
C VAL A 78 7.22 8.27 -0.77
N VAL A 79 6.27 8.32 -1.70
CA VAL A 79 5.03 9.09 -1.55
C VAL A 79 3.98 8.11 -1.05
N ASP A 80 3.51 8.35 0.17
CA ASP A 80 2.60 7.47 0.90
C ASP A 80 1.23 8.12 1.04
N HIS A 81 0.17 7.30 0.99
CA HIS A 81 -1.19 7.75 1.24
C HIS A 81 -1.46 7.81 2.75
N ILE A 82 -1.79 8.99 3.27
CA ILE A 82 -2.11 9.21 4.69
C ILE A 82 -3.29 8.32 5.10
N ILE A 83 -4.39 8.39 4.34
CA ILE A 83 -5.50 7.45 4.39
C ILE A 83 -5.24 6.36 3.34
N PRO A 84 -5.04 5.09 3.75
CA PRO A 84 -4.70 4.02 2.84
C PRO A 84 -5.76 3.79 1.76
N ILE A 85 -5.30 3.58 0.53
CA ILE A 85 -6.12 3.29 -0.65
C ILE A 85 -6.30 1.78 -0.87
N ASN A 86 -7.39 1.39 -1.53
CA ASN A 86 -7.67 0.01 -1.92
C ASN A 86 -7.15 -0.34 -3.32
N GLY A 87 -6.81 0.65 -4.13
CA GLY A 87 -6.31 0.46 -5.49
C GLY A 87 -6.27 1.77 -6.29
N GLY A 88 -6.02 1.65 -7.60
CA GLY A 88 -5.81 2.79 -8.49
C GLY A 88 -7.04 3.62 -8.81
N GLY A 89 -8.22 3.01 -8.72
CA GLY A 89 -9.52 3.68 -8.93
C GLY A 89 -10.12 4.25 -7.65
N ASP A 90 -9.36 4.27 -6.55
CA ASP A 90 -9.83 4.83 -5.28
C ASP A 90 -9.90 6.36 -5.36
N VAL A 91 -11.00 6.95 -4.88
CA VAL A 91 -11.17 8.42 -4.86
C VAL A 91 -10.04 9.11 -4.09
N LEU A 92 -9.48 8.43 -3.07
CA LEU A 92 -8.37 8.93 -2.27
C LEU A 92 -6.99 8.77 -2.92
N PHE A 93 -6.91 8.24 -4.15
CA PHE A 93 -5.63 7.98 -4.83
C PHE A 93 -4.90 9.26 -5.24
N TRP A 94 -5.60 10.21 -5.83
CA TRP A 94 -5.01 11.40 -6.42
C TRP A 94 -4.92 12.64 -5.54
N PRO A 95 -5.78 12.87 -4.52
CA PRO A 95 -5.74 14.10 -3.73
C PRO A 95 -4.36 14.33 -3.10
N GLU A 96 -3.74 15.47 -3.39
CA GLU A 96 -2.40 15.82 -2.90
C GLU A 96 -2.35 15.90 -1.37
N TRP A 97 -3.44 16.36 -0.74
CA TRP A 97 -3.56 16.41 0.72
C TRP A 97 -3.52 15.02 1.36
N ASN A 98 -3.82 13.95 0.62
CA ASN A 98 -3.72 12.59 1.10
C ASN A 98 -2.30 12.01 0.89
N HIS A 99 -1.35 12.77 0.34
CA HIS A 99 0.02 12.32 0.13
C HIS A 99 0.97 12.89 1.19
N GLN A 100 1.93 12.06 1.61
CA GLN A 100 3.05 12.47 2.46
C GLN A 100 4.37 11.88 1.96
N ALA A 101 5.44 12.67 2.03
CA ALA A 101 6.80 12.24 1.72
C ALA A 101 7.44 11.52 2.92
N LEU A 102 7.80 10.25 2.76
CA LEU A 102 8.37 9.42 3.84
C LEU A 102 9.68 8.76 3.42
N CYS A 103 10.58 8.57 4.39
CA CYS A 103 11.68 7.62 4.25
C CYS A 103 11.16 6.18 4.40
N GLN A 104 11.94 5.20 3.93
CA GLN A 104 11.52 3.80 3.93
C GLN A 104 11.17 3.28 5.34
N THR A 105 11.93 3.69 6.36
CA THR A 105 11.72 3.28 7.75
C THR A 105 10.40 3.79 8.31
N CYS A 106 10.09 5.07 8.07
CA CYS A 106 8.84 5.68 8.52
C CYS A 106 7.63 5.10 7.78
N HIS A 107 7.76 4.88 6.46
CA HIS A 107 6.73 4.20 5.67
C HIS A 107 6.42 2.80 6.21
N ASN A 108 7.45 1.95 6.38
CA ASN A 108 7.26 0.58 6.87
C ASN A 108 6.62 0.54 8.28
N ARG A 109 6.98 1.51 9.12
CA ARG A 109 6.41 1.64 10.46
C ARG A 109 4.91 1.99 10.40
N LYS A 110 4.54 2.96 9.56
CA LYS A 110 3.14 3.33 9.33
C LYS A 110 2.33 2.13 8.82
N THR A 111 2.83 1.46 7.78
CA THR A 111 2.15 0.29 7.19
C THR A 111 1.88 -0.81 8.21
N THR A 112 2.81 -1.03 9.13
CA THR A 112 2.66 -2.10 10.14
C THR A 112 1.80 -1.67 11.32
N ARG A 113 1.95 -0.43 11.80
CA ARG A 113 1.40 0.00 13.09
C ARG A 113 0.12 0.83 12.99
N GLU A 114 -0.05 1.58 11.91
CA GLU A 114 -1.10 2.61 11.79
C GLU A 114 -2.12 2.24 10.73
N ASP A 115 -1.68 1.77 9.55
CA ASP A 115 -2.58 1.43 8.45
C ASP A 115 -3.71 0.44 8.82
N PRO A 116 -3.51 -0.60 9.68
CA PRO A 116 -4.61 -1.47 10.08
C PRO A 116 -5.74 -0.73 10.80
N ALA A 117 -5.39 0.19 11.71
CA ALA A 117 -6.35 1.00 12.43
C ALA A 117 -7.02 2.02 11.49
N THR A 118 -6.24 2.71 10.65
CA THR A 118 -6.79 3.67 9.68
C THR A 118 -7.75 3.00 8.69
N LYS A 119 -7.45 1.77 8.23
CA LYS A 119 -8.35 0.98 7.38
C LYS A 119 -9.63 0.58 8.10
N ALA A 120 -9.54 0.20 9.37
CA ALA A 120 -10.71 -0.10 10.19
C ALA A 120 -11.61 1.14 10.35
N ASN A 121 -11.01 2.30 10.63
CA ASN A 121 -11.71 3.58 10.75
C ASN A 121 -12.36 4.00 9.42
N ARG A 122 -11.67 3.79 8.30
CA ARG A 122 -12.23 4.00 6.95
C ARG A 122 -13.45 3.13 6.70
N LYS A 123 -13.35 1.83 7.02
CA LYS A 123 -14.48 0.90 6.90
C LYS A 123 -15.65 1.28 7.83
N ALA A 124 -15.37 1.86 8.98
CA ALA A 124 -16.36 2.39 9.90
C ALA A 124 -17.00 3.72 9.45
N GLY A 125 -16.54 4.30 8.32
CA GLY A 125 -17.09 5.54 7.76
C GLY A 125 -16.51 6.82 8.37
N MET A 126 -15.44 6.73 9.16
CA MET A 126 -14.83 7.92 9.78
C MET A 126 -14.19 8.88 8.77
N TYR A 127 -13.98 8.44 7.52
CA TYR A 127 -13.38 9.25 6.46
C TYR A 127 -14.36 9.66 5.34
N ARG A 128 -15.68 9.58 5.56
CA ARG A 128 -16.70 9.85 4.52
C ARG A 128 -16.56 11.25 3.91
N GLU A 129 -16.41 12.27 4.75
CA GLU A 129 -16.25 13.65 4.28
C GLU A 129 -15.00 13.82 3.40
N GLN A 130 -13.90 13.16 3.78
CA GLN A 130 -12.67 13.19 2.99
C GLN A 130 -12.83 12.44 1.66
N GLU A 131 -13.58 11.33 1.65
CA GLU A 131 -13.91 10.59 0.43
C GLU A 131 -14.84 11.40 -0.48
N GLU A 132 -15.85 12.08 0.06
CA GLU A 132 -16.75 12.98 -0.68
C GLU A 132 -15.99 14.17 -1.27
N ARG A 133 -15.14 14.84 -0.47
CA ARG A 133 -14.26 15.91 -0.95
C ARG A 133 -13.32 15.42 -2.05
N ALA A 134 -12.81 14.20 -1.94
CA ALA A 134 -11.94 13.61 -2.95
C ALA A 134 -12.70 13.26 -4.24
N ALA A 135 -13.97 12.82 -4.13
CA ALA A 135 -14.84 12.54 -5.26
C ALA A 135 -15.24 13.82 -6.02
N HIS A 136 -15.55 14.90 -5.29
CA HIS A 136 -15.88 16.21 -5.87
C HIS A 136 -14.71 16.90 -6.58
N ARG A 137 -13.49 16.35 -6.51
CA ARG A 137 -12.35 16.89 -7.28
C ARG A 137 -12.57 16.81 -8.80
N ASN A 138 -13.45 15.91 -9.26
CA ASN A 138 -13.82 15.83 -10.67
C ASN A 138 -14.91 16.83 -11.09
N ASP A 139 -15.57 17.54 -10.17
CA ASP A 139 -16.61 18.52 -10.55
C ASP A 139 -16.03 19.71 -11.30
N TRP A 140 -14.79 20.11 -11.05
CA TRP A 140 -14.17 21.19 -11.84
C TRP A 140 -13.76 20.73 -13.26
N MET A 141 -13.86 19.44 -13.57
CA MET A 141 -13.57 18.90 -14.91
C MET A 141 -14.85 18.62 -15.74
N TYR A 142 -16.03 18.67 -15.12
CA TYR A 142 -17.33 18.41 -15.76
C TYR A 142 -18.47 19.36 -15.32
N GLY A 143 -18.16 20.40 -14.52
CA GLY A 143 -19.13 21.39 -14.08
C GLY A 143 -19.38 22.43 -15.17
N ASP A 144 -20.41 22.14 -15.96
CA ASP A 144 -21.33 23.06 -16.64
C ASP A 144 -20.73 24.36 -17.20
N ASP A 145 -20.29 24.29 -18.46
CA ASP A 145 -20.35 25.43 -19.37
C ASP A 145 -21.85 25.72 -19.67
N ASP A 146 -22.49 26.59 -18.87
CA ASP A 146 -23.74 27.30 -19.23
C ASP A 146 -23.51 28.82 -19.22
#